data_AF-A0A8X9A5V0-F1
#
_entry.id   AF-A0A8X9A5V0-F1
#
_cell.length_a   1.000
_cell.length_b   1.000
_cell.length_c   1.000
_cell.angle_alpha   90.00
_cell.angle_beta   90.00
_cell.angle_gamma   90.00
#
_symmetry.space_group_name_H-M   'P 1'
#
loop_
_entity.id
_entity.type
_entity.pdbx_description
1 polymer ?
#
loop_
_entity_poly.entity_id
_entity_poly.type
_entity_poly.pdbx_seq_one_letter_code
_entity_poly.pdbx_strand_id
1 'polypeptide(L)'
;MSLHVHCHISGGHFLLDFFAKLRYYIFCKELPVVLKAFVHGDEKLFKNYPELEEALAWVYFHSNIPEFNKVECWGPLYLATNGPHCHLYDDMEMHHQPCQHCCTCCTPNVSKPTI
;
A
#
# COMPACT_ATOMS: atom_id res chain seq x y z
N MET A 1 -1.43 -10.92 -12.84
CA MET A 1 -0.55 -10.93 -11.65
C MET A 1 -0.65 -9.58 -10.96
N SER A 2 -0.34 -9.49 -9.66
CA SER A 2 -0.39 -8.24 -8.89
C SER A 2 0.79 -8.16 -7.93
N LEU A 3 1.25 -6.94 -7.63
CA LEU A 3 2.25 -6.67 -6.62
C LEU A 3 1.56 -6.19 -5.35
N HIS A 4 1.84 -6.84 -4.22
CA HIS A 4 1.29 -6.46 -2.92
C HIS A 4 2.43 -5.94 -2.03
N VAL A 5 2.33 -4.68 -1.64
CA VAL A 5 3.33 -3.99 -0.81
C VAL A 5 2.73 -3.74 0.56
N HIS A 6 3.39 -4.22 1.61
CA HIS A 6 2.94 -4.04 2.99
C HIS A 6 3.83 -3.04 3.73
N CYS A 7 3.27 -1.88 4.05
CA CYS A 7 3.92 -0.80 4.78
C CYS A 7 3.41 -0.77 6.22
N HIS A 8 4.30 -0.96 7.19
CA HIS A 8 3.93 -0.91 8.61
C HIS A 8 4.08 0.52 9.14
N ILE A 9 2.95 1.20 9.40
CA ILE A 9 2.91 2.60 9.84
C ILE A 9 3.03 2.75 11.35
N SER A 10 2.28 1.97 12.11
CA SER A 10 2.23 2.07 13.58
C SER A 10 1.77 0.74 14.18
N GLY A 11 1.85 0.59 15.50
CA GLY A 11 1.60 -0.67 16.20
C GLY A 11 2.85 -1.30 16.82
N GLY A 12 2.64 -2.14 17.84
CA GLY A 12 3.68 -2.79 18.65
C GLY A 12 4.11 -2.02 19.90
N HIS A 13 4.26 -0.69 19.83
CA HIS A 13 4.60 0.15 20.98
C HIS A 13 4.10 1.60 20.82
N PHE A 14 3.64 2.25 21.90
CA PHE A 14 3.00 3.58 21.85
C PHE A 14 3.86 4.68 21.21
N LEU A 15 5.20 4.58 21.29
CA LEU A 15 6.12 5.53 20.66
C LEU A 15 6.03 5.53 19.13
N LEU A 16 5.65 4.39 18.53
CA LEU A 16 5.51 4.26 17.07
C LEU A 16 4.26 4.98 16.57
N ASP A 17 3.25 5.14 17.43
CA ASP A 17 2.02 5.87 17.11
C ASP A 17 2.30 7.38 17.01
N PHE A 18 3.24 7.90 17.81
CA PHE A 18 3.65 9.31 17.75
C PHE A 18 4.27 9.70 16.40
N PHE A 19 4.99 8.78 15.76
CA PHE A 19 5.62 8.99 14.45
C PHE A 19 4.81 8.42 13.27
N ALA A 20 3.59 7.93 13.51
CA ALA A 20 2.77 7.30 12.49
C ALA A 20 2.57 8.22 11.27
N LYS A 21 2.26 9.49 11.52
CA LYS A 21 2.08 10.49 10.46
C LYS A 21 3.33 10.71 9.62
N LEU A 22 4.50 10.80 10.27
CA LEU A 22 5.79 10.95 9.57
C LEU A 22 6.11 9.71 8.74
N ARG A 23 5.93 8.51 9.31
CA ARG A 23 6.19 7.26 8.61
C ARG A 23 5.27 7.07 7.41
N TYR A 24 3.98 7.35 7.58
CA TYR A 24 3.01 7.36 6.49
C TYR A 24 3.44 8.33 5.37
N TYR A 25 3.83 9.55 5.73
CA TYR A 25 4.34 10.53 4.77
C TYR A 25 5.58 10.03 4.00
N ILE A 26 6.55 9.43 4.69
CA ILE A 26 7.76 8.87 4.07
C ILE A 26 7.38 7.78 3.05
N PHE A 27 6.51 6.83 3.42
CA PHE A 27 6.10 5.80 2.47
C PHE A 27 5.38 6.39 1.26
N CYS A 28 4.48 7.34 1.48
CA CYS A 28 3.81 8.05 0.39
C CYS A 28 4.77 8.73 -0.60
N LYS A 29 5.90 9.24 -0.12
CA LYS A 29 6.89 9.95 -0.94
C LYS A 29 7.91 9.03 -1.60
N GLU A 30 8.41 8.04 -0.85
CA GLU A 30 9.56 7.25 -1.27
C GLU A 30 9.16 5.93 -1.92
N LEU A 31 7.95 5.41 -1.68
CA LEU A 31 7.56 4.11 -2.21
C LEU A 31 7.58 4.04 -3.75
N PRO A 32 7.21 5.08 -4.53
CA PRO A 32 7.39 5.06 -5.99
C PRO A 32 8.85 4.83 -6.41
N VAL A 33 9.80 5.43 -5.67
CA VAL A 33 11.24 5.25 -5.91
C VAL A 33 11.67 3.82 -5.57
N VAL A 34 11.16 3.26 -4.47
CA VAL A 34 11.39 1.86 -4.09
C VAL A 34 10.85 0.90 -5.15
N LEU A 35 9.62 1.13 -5.65
CA LEU A 35 9.04 0.35 -6.73
C LEU A 35 9.89 0.43 -8.00
N LYS A 36 10.38 1.61 -8.33
CA LYS A 36 11.30 1.80 -9.45
C LYS A 36 12.59 1.01 -9.26
N ALA A 37 13.15 1.03 -8.05
CA ALA A 37 14.34 0.25 -7.73
C ALA A 37 14.11 -1.27 -7.86
N PHE A 38 12.93 -1.77 -7.49
CA PHE A 38 12.58 -3.18 -7.73
C PHE A 38 12.56 -3.53 -9.23
N VAL A 39 11.89 -2.72 -10.05
CA VAL A 39 11.85 -2.96 -11.51
C VAL A 39 13.27 -2.94 -12.12
N HIS A 40 14.12 -2.01 -11.69
CA HIS A 40 15.49 -1.90 -12.19
C HIS A 40 16.41 -3.00 -11.65
N GLY A 41 16.23 -3.41 -10.39
CA GLY A 41 17.02 -4.49 -9.76
C GLY A 41 16.76 -5.85 -10.40
N ASP A 42 15.51 -6.07 -10.82
CA ASP A 42 15.06 -7.32 -11.45
C ASP A 42 14.86 -7.19 -12.96
N GLU A 43 15.64 -6.35 -13.65
CA GLU A 43 15.46 -6.03 -15.07
C GLU A 43 15.34 -7.28 -15.97
N LYS A 44 16.09 -8.35 -15.67
CA LYS A 44 16.02 -9.62 -16.43
C LYS A 44 14.65 -10.31 -16.29
N LEU A 45 14.01 -10.20 -15.13
CA LEU A 45 12.66 -10.73 -14.90
C LEU A 45 11.66 -9.98 -15.78
N PHE A 46 11.71 -8.64 -15.76
CA PHE A 46 10.82 -7.78 -16.55
C PHE A 46 11.03 -7.93 -18.06
N LYS A 47 12.26 -8.16 -18.51
CA LYS A 47 12.55 -8.50 -19.92
C LYS A 47 11.93 -9.83 -20.36
N ASN A 48 11.87 -10.81 -19.46
CA ASN A 48 11.29 -12.12 -19.76
C ASN A 48 9.77 -12.14 -19.62
N TYR A 49 9.22 -11.27 -18.77
CA TYR A 49 7.78 -11.17 -18.47
C TYR A 49 7.31 -9.70 -18.49
N PRO A 50 7.17 -9.08 -19.69
CA PRO A 50 6.78 -7.68 -19.81
C PRO A 50 5.40 -7.37 -19.21
N GLU A 51 4.51 -8.37 -19.10
CA GLU A 51 3.19 -8.23 -18.48
C GLU A 51 3.24 -7.86 -16.98
N LEU A 52 4.42 -8.00 -16.34
CA LEU A 52 4.62 -7.57 -14.96
C LEU A 52 4.60 -6.04 -14.81
N GLU A 53 4.88 -5.27 -15.87
CA GLU A 53 4.76 -3.81 -15.83
C GLU A 53 3.30 -3.36 -15.69
N GLU A 54 2.35 -4.14 -16.24
CA GLU A 54 0.91 -3.91 -16.16
C GLU A 54 0.28 -4.47 -14.87
N ALA A 55 1.06 -5.16 -14.03
CA ALA A 55 0.57 -5.74 -12.79
C ALA A 55 0.11 -4.64 -11.82
N LEU A 56 -1.11 -4.77 -11.29
CA LEU A 56 -1.65 -3.81 -10.31
C LEU A 56 -0.80 -3.84 -9.02
N ALA A 57 -0.36 -2.65 -8.58
CA ALA A 57 0.33 -2.43 -7.33
C ALA A 57 -0.67 -2.05 -6.24
N TRP A 58 -0.84 -2.94 -5.27
CA TRP A 58 -1.65 -2.74 -4.07
C TRP A 58 -0.75 -2.41 -2.88
N VAL A 59 -1.00 -1.27 -2.24
CA VAL A 59 -0.23 -0.81 -1.08
C VAL A 59 -1.10 -0.88 0.17
N TYR A 60 -0.66 -1.66 1.14
CA TYR A 60 -1.34 -1.86 2.41
C TYR A 60 -0.60 -1.08 3.49
N PHE A 61 -1.25 -0.05 4.03
CA PHE A 61 -0.76 0.68 5.18
C PHE A 61 -1.36 0.06 6.45
N HIS A 62 -0.52 -0.58 7.26
CA HIS A 62 -0.92 -1.24 8.51
C HIS A 62 -0.69 -0.29 9.69
N SER A 63 -1.73 0.02 10.45
CA SER A 63 -1.67 1.00 11.53
C SER A 63 -2.70 0.70 12.63
N ASN A 64 -2.37 1.00 13.88
CA ASN A 64 -3.34 1.05 14.98
C ASN A 64 -4.20 2.33 14.94
N ILE A 65 -3.72 3.37 14.27
CA ILE A 65 -4.46 4.62 14.04
C ILE A 65 -5.32 4.45 12.77
N PRO A 66 -6.67 4.56 12.87
CA PRO A 66 -7.57 4.32 11.73
C PRO A 66 -7.29 5.17 10.50
N GLU A 67 -6.84 6.42 10.69
CA GLU A 67 -6.48 7.35 9.60
C GLU A 67 -5.43 6.75 8.64
N PHE A 68 -4.50 5.95 9.15
CA PHE A 68 -3.41 5.38 8.36
C PHE A 68 -3.57 3.88 8.09
N ASN A 69 -4.68 3.27 8.51
CA ASN A 69 -4.93 1.84 8.29
C ASN A 69 -5.81 1.63 7.05
N LYS A 70 -5.19 1.53 5.87
CA LYS A 70 -5.92 1.49 4.60
C LYS A 70 -5.17 0.75 3.51
N VAL A 71 -5.89 0.42 2.45
CA VAL A 71 -5.35 -0.20 1.23
C VAL A 71 -5.57 0.75 0.06
N GLU A 72 -4.53 0.96 -0.73
CA GLU A 72 -4.57 1.80 -1.93
C GLU A 72 -4.16 1.00 -3.17
N CYS A 73 -4.86 1.23 -4.27
CA CYS A 73 -4.43 0.77 -5.59
C CYS A 73 -3.65 1.90 -6.26
N TRP A 74 -2.36 1.69 -6.50
CA TRP A 74 -1.51 2.68 -7.19
C TRP A 74 -1.51 2.48 -8.70
N GLY A 75 -2.38 1.60 -9.20
CA GLY A 75 -2.49 1.24 -10.61
C GLY A 75 -1.42 0.24 -11.07
N PRO A 76 -1.29 0.02 -12.38
CA PRO A 76 -0.20 -0.72 -12.99
C PRO A 76 1.17 -0.33 -12.44
N LEU A 77 2.09 -1.29 -12.32
CA LEU A 77 3.42 -1.07 -11.76
C LEU A 77 4.18 0.04 -12.49
N TYR A 78 4.09 0.12 -13.83
CA TYR A 78 4.72 1.21 -14.59
C TYR A 78 4.19 2.59 -14.18
N LEU A 79 2.90 2.72 -13.85
CA LEU A 79 2.34 3.97 -13.29
C LEU A 79 2.75 4.18 -11.84
N ALA A 80 2.73 3.13 -11.02
CA ALA A 80 3.04 3.18 -9.59
C ALA A 80 4.49 3.64 -9.30
N THR A 81 5.39 3.51 -10.27
CA THR A 81 6.77 4.02 -10.19
C THR A 81 6.90 5.52 -10.48
N ASN A 82 5.86 6.17 -11.03
CA ASN A 82 5.91 7.52 -11.59
C ASN A 82 5.14 8.52 -10.71
N GLY A 83 5.78 8.93 -9.61
CA GLY A 83 5.39 10.10 -8.81
C GLY A 83 4.52 9.80 -7.58
N PRO A 84 4.27 10.79 -6.72
CA PRO A 84 3.58 10.59 -5.45
C PRO A 84 2.07 10.37 -5.67
N HIS A 85 1.59 9.16 -5.39
CA HIS A 85 0.19 8.77 -5.57
C HIS A 85 -0.74 9.21 -4.44
N CYS A 86 -0.20 9.64 -3.29
CA CYS A 86 -1.00 9.95 -2.09
C CYS A 86 -1.92 11.18 -2.19
N HIS A 87 -2.05 11.82 -3.37
CA HIS A 87 -2.97 12.95 -3.62
C HIS A 87 -3.58 12.99 -5.03
N LEU A 88 -3.43 11.93 -5.85
CA LEU A 88 -3.84 11.97 -7.28
C LEU A 88 -5.14 11.22 -7.60
N TYR A 89 -5.80 10.64 -6.60
CA TYR A 89 -7.09 9.96 -6.75
C TYR A 89 -8.13 10.41 -5.71
N ASP A 90 -8.11 11.68 -5.31
CA ASP A 90 -9.17 12.26 -4.47
C ASP A 90 -10.53 12.39 -5.20
N ASP A 91 -10.60 12.19 -6.53
CA ASP A 91 -11.84 12.35 -7.32
C ASP A 91 -12.48 11.03 -7.80
N MET A 92 -11.94 9.87 -7.44
CA MET A 92 -12.62 8.60 -7.67
C MET A 92 -12.69 7.82 -6.36
N GLU A 93 -13.65 8.23 -5.53
CA GLU A 93 -14.11 7.50 -4.35
C GLU A 93 -14.46 6.05 -4.73
N MET A 94 -13.47 5.17 -4.73
CA MET A 94 -13.70 3.77 -4.44
C MET A 94 -13.66 3.64 -2.92
N HIS A 95 -14.73 4.15 -2.28
CA HIS A 95 -15.03 3.91 -0.87
C HIS A 95 -15.20 2.41 -0.67
N HIS A 96 -14.10 1.71 -0.42
CA HIS A 96 -14.17 0.47 0.30
C HIS A 96 -14.54 0.83 1.73
N GLN A 97 -15.85 0.84 2.00
CA GLN A 97 -16.35 0.84 3.36
C GLN A 97 -15.61 -0.25 4.14
N PRO A 98 -15.09 0.05 5.34
CA PRO A 98 -14.44 -0.96 6.16
C PRO A 98 -15.41 -2.13 6.35
N CYS A 99 -14.93 -3.36 6.14
CA CYS A 99 -15.75 -4.55 6.29
C CYS A 99 -16.43 -4.55 7.67
N GLN A 100 -17.74 -4.41 7.70
CA GLN A 100 -18.50 -4.43 8.96
C GLN A 100 -18.54 -5.84 9.61
N HIS A 101 -18.10 -6.87 8.87
CA HIS A 101 -18.05 -8.28 9.27
C HIS A 101 -16.72 -8.93 8.85
N CYS A 102 -16.40 -10.10 9.44
CA CYS A 102 -15.21 -10.87 9.03
C CYS A 102 -15.27 -11.18 7.54
N CYS A 103 -14.36 -10.60 6.77
CA CYS A 103 -14.32 -10.68 5.32
C CYS A 103 -12.98 -11.24 4.87
N THR A 104 -12.99 -12.18 3.93
CA THR A 104 -11.76 -12.77 3.36
C THR A 104 -11.05 -11.84 2.38
N CYS A 105 -11.60 -10.65 2.09
CA CYS A 105 -11.04 -9.68 1.16
C CYS A 105 -9.98 -8.75 1.79
N CYS A 106 -9.84 -8.74 3.13
CA CYS A 106 -8.80 -7.98 3.82
C CYS A 106 -7.73 -8.95 4.34
N THR A 107 -6.47 -8.78 3.91
CA THR A 107 -5.32 -9.53 4.42
C THR A 107 -4.38 -8.61 5.22
N PRO A 108 -4.10 -8.92 6.51
CA PRO A 108 -4.60 -10.06 7.26
C PRO A 108 -6.07 -9.90 7.68
N ASN A 109 -6.75 -11.04 7.88
CA ASN A 109 -8.14 -11.11 8.34
C ASN A 109 -8.29 -10.27 9.62
N VAL A 110 -9.13 -9.24 9.59
CA VAL A 110 -9.39 -8.41 10.77
C VAL A 110 -10.20 -9.24 11.78
N SER A 111 -9.58 -9.71 12.84
CA SER A 111 -10.28 -10.26 13.99
C SER A 111 -10.93 -9.12 14.78
N LYS A 112 -12.21 -9.25 15.11
CA LYS A 112 -12.95 -8.28 15.96
C LYS A 112 -12.19 -8.02 17.28
N PRO A 113 -12.18 -6.78 17.80
CA PRO A 113 -11.81 -6.56 19.19
C PRO A 113 -12.84 -7.28 20.08
N THR A 114 -12.34 -8.15 20.95
CA THR A 114 -13.16 -8.79 21.99
C THR A 114 -13.38 -7.75 23.09
N ILE A 115 -14.63 -7.46 23.40
CA ILE A 115 -15.04 -6.63 24.55
C ILE A 115 -14.64 -7.32 25.85
#